data_AF-A0A495ZWH0-F1
#
_entry.id   AF-A0A495ZWH0-F1
#
_cell.length_a   1.000
_cell.length_b   1.000
_cell.length_c   1.000
_cell.angle_alpha   90.00
_cell.angle_beta   90.00
_cell.angle_gamma   90.00
#
_symmetry.space_group_name_H-M   'P 1'
#
loop_
_entity.id
_entity.type
_entity.pdbx_description
1 polymer ?
#
loop_
_entity_poly.entity_id
_entity_poly.type
_entity_poly.pdbx_seq_one_letter_code
_entity_poly.pdbx_strand_id
1 'polypeptide(L)'
;MSITDVILAVEDELSEAISTQILSEFDIEIRYTIRGKGNVLLRQKAPELNRAANAIDVFLLTDLDSPQDCPPGLIYSWIKAPLNPRFLFRVAVMEVESWVMADRVGFSKFLSIPSHRIPSPTDNILNPKEFLVSLARRSQKKRIREALVPTRGTNLTVGIEYNILLSEFVQDHWDLQRAASVSPSLKRTLDRLSQEKAVNADQ
;
A
#
# COMPACT_ATOMS: atom_id res chain seq x y z
N MET A 1 -9.47 -0.13 -24.44
CA MET A 1 -8.02 0.15 -24.42
C MET A 1 -7.50 -0.40 -23.11
N SER A 2 -6.52 -1.32 -23.16
CA SER A 2 -5.85 -1.82 -21.96
C SER A 2 -5.24 -0.63 -21.20
N ILE A 3 -5.31 -0.65 -19.88
CA ILE A 3 -4.57 0.29 -19.04
C ILE A 3 -3.08 0.19 -19.37
N THR A 4 -2.46 1.30 -19.77
CA THR A 4 -1.03 1.39 -20.11
C THR A 4 -0.28 2.29 -19.16
N ASP A 5 -0.96 3.30 -18.64
CA ASP A 5 -0.37 4.32 -17.80
C ASP A 5 -1.42 4.92 -16.87
N VAL A 6 -0.96 5.50 -15.75
CA VAL A 6 -1.85 6.09 -14.75
C VAL A 6 -1.31 7.39 -14.18
N ILE A 7 -2.23 8.20 -13.64
CA ILE A 7 -1.93 9.07 -12.50
C ILE A 7 -1.93 8.21 -11.24
N LEU A 8 -0.83 8.22 -10.49
CA LEU A 8 -0.73 7.57 -9.19
C LEU A 8 -1.08 8.56 -8.08
N ALA A 9 -1.99 8.19 -7.17
CA ALA A 9 -2.33 8.99 -5.99
C ALA A 9 -2.16 8.16 -4.71
N VAL A 10 -1.30 8.60 -3.79
CA VAL A 10 -0.86 7.82 -2.61
C VAL A 10 -0.64 8.71 -1.39
N GLU A 11 -0.74 8.14 -0.19
CA GLU A 11 -0.71 8.91 1.06
C GLU A 11 0.68 9.40 1.45
N ASP A 12 1.71 8.62 1.12
CA ASP A 12 3.08 8.83 1.55
C ASP A 12 4.08 8.07 0.66
N GLU A 13 5.34 8.06 1.07
CA GLU A 13 6.44 7.43 0.34
C GLU A 13 6.36 5.90 0.34
N LEU A 14 5.89 5.28 1.43
CA LEU A 14 5.77 3.83 1.51
C LEU A 14 4.65 3.30 0.61
N SER A 15 3.50 3.95 0.64
CA SER A 15 2.38 3.62 -0.25
C SER A 15 2.72 3.89 -1.72
N GLU A 16 3.57 4.87 -2.03
CA GLU A 16 4.15 5.08 -3.36
C GLU A 16 5.03 3.92 -3.80
N ALA A 17 5.98 3.50 -2.96
CA ALA A 17 6.91 2.40 -3.28
C ALA A 17 6.14 1.09 -3.55
N ILE A 18 5.15 0.78 -2.72
CA ILE A 18 4.28 -0.40 -2.88
C ILE A 18 3.48 -0.30 -4.18
N SER A 19 2.85 0.85 -4.44
CA SER A 19 2.07 1.04 -5.67
C SER A 19 2.93 0.95 -6.92
N THR A 20 4.18 1.42 -6.86
CA THR A 20 5.14 1.35 -7.96
C THR A 20 5.48 -0.11 -8.28
N GLN A 21 5.78 -0.94 -7.27
CA GLN A 21 6.00 -2.37 -7.45
C GLN A 21 4.77 -3.07 -8.03
N ILE A 22 3.57 -2.74 -7.52
CA ILE A 22 2.31 -3.28 -8.03
C ILE A 22 2.10 -2.92 -9.50
N LEU A 23 2.24 -1.66 -9.88
CA LEU A 23 1.98 -1.20 -11.25
C LEU A 23 3.04 -1.72 -12.23
N SER A 24 4.29 -1.83 -11.79
CA SER A 24 5.38 -2.39 -12.60
C SER A 24 5.15 -3.86 -12.95
N GLU A 25 4.56 -4.67 -12.05
CA GLU A 25 4.22 -6.07 -12.31
C GLU A 25 3.27 -6.23 -13.52
N PHE A 26 2.48 -5.19 -13.82
CA PHE A 26 1.53 -5.20 -14.93
C PHE A 26 2.00 -4.38 -16.13
N ASP A 27 3.24 -3.91 -16.19
CA ASP A 27 3.72 -2.99 -17.23
C ASP A 27 2.80 -1.75 -17.36
N ILE A 28 2.49 -1.12 -16.23
CA ILE A 28 1.72 0.14 -16.19
C ILE A 28 2.66 1.29 -15.82
N GLU A 29 2.81 2.25 -16.72
CA GLU A 29 3.66 3.41 -16.49
C GLU A 29 2.99 4.43 -15.57
N ILE A 30 3.77 5.03 -14.67
CA ILE A 30 3.29 6.15 -13.84
C ILE A 30 3.61 7.45 -14.57
N ARG A 31 2.59 8.15 -15.09
CA ARG A 31 2.81 9.46 -15.75
C ARG A 31 3.09 10.58 -14.76
N TYR A 32 2.40 10.52 -13.63
CA TYR A 32 2.45 11.56 -12.62
C TYR A 32 2.03 11.00 -11.26
N THR A 33 2.72 11.43 -10.19
CA THR A 33 2.43 11.03 -8.82
C THR A 33 1.88 12.21 -8.01
N ILE A 34 0.73 12.00 -7.37
CA ILE A 34 0.15 12.85 -6.34
C ILE A 34 0.41 12.17 -5.00
N ARG A 35 1.36 12.68 -4.24
CA ARG A 35 1.69 12.17 -2.91
C ARG A 35 1.22 13.12 -1.81
N GLY A 36 0.51 12.57 -0.84
CA GLY A 36 0.02 13.28 0.34
C GLY A 36 1.04 13.38 1.48
N LYS A 37 0.52 13.78 2.64
CA LYS A 37 1.10 13.57 3.97
C LYS A 37 -0.02 12.95 4.82
N GLY A 38 -0.39 11.73 4.47
CA GLY A 38 -1.63 11.06 4.89
C GLY A 38 -2.82 11.33 3.96
N ASN A 39 -3.99 10.79 4.32
CA ASN A 39 -5.16 10.73 3.45
C ASN A 39 -5.89 12.06 3.14
N VAL A 40 -5.60 13.16 3.86
CA VAL A 40 -6.38 14.41 3.75
C VAL A 40 -6.37 14.99 2.32
N LEU A 41 -5.19 15.05 1.69
CA LEU A 41 -5.05 15.54 0.32
C LEU A 41 -5.79 14.64 -0.67
N LEU A 42 -5.64 13.32 -0.51
CA LEU A 42 -6.26 12.33 -1.37
C LEU A 42 -7.78 12.40 -1.28
N ARG A 43 -8.33 12.49 -0.06
CA ARG A 43 -9.76 12.67 0.17
C ARG A 43 -10.32 13.91 -0.51
N GLN A 44 -9.61 15.03 -0.45
CA GLN A 44 -10.01 16.27 -1.10
C GLN A 44 -9.97 16.15 -2.64
N LYS A 45 -8.98 15.42 -3.19
CA LYS A 45 -8.79 15.27 -4.64
C LYS A 45 -9.59 14.12 -5.27
N ALA A 46 -10.04 13.14 -4.50
CA ALA A 46 -10.70 11.95 -5.04
C ALA A 46 -11.89 12.25 -5.99
N PRO A 47 -12.79 13.22 -5.71
CA PRO A 47 -13.84 13.59 -6.66
C PRO A 47 -13.34 14.23 -7.96
N GLU A 48 -12.24 14.97 -7.91
CA GLU A 48 -11.58 15.55 -9.08
C GLU A 48 -10.92 14.44 -9.92
N LEU A 49 -10.17 13.55 -9.27
CA LEU A 49 -9.51 12.41 -9.90
C LEU A 49 -10.52 11.45 -10.55
N ASN A 50 -11.66 11.20 -9.90
CA ASN A 50 -12.75 10.42 -10.48
C ASN A 50 -13.30 11.04 -11.78
N ARG A 51 -13.33 12.37 -11.87
CA ARG A 51 -13.74 13.07 -13.10
C ARG A 51 -12.63 13.04 -14.16
N ALA A 52 -11.37 13.22 -13.76
CA ALA A 52 -10.21 13.13 -14.63
C ALA A 52 -10.07 11.74 -15.28
N ALA A 53 -10.55 10.69 -14.60
CA ALA A 53 -10.58 9.32 -15.09
C ALA A 53 -11.31 9.12 -16.43
N ASN A 54 -12.12 10.08 -16.87
CA ASN A 54 -12.68 10.06 -18.24
C ASN A 54 -11.61 10.16 -19.33
N ALA A 55 -10.49 10.83 -19.05
CA ALA A 55 -9.42 11.07 -20.02
C ALA A 55 -8.19 10.18 -19.77
N ILE A 56 -7.79 10.00 -18.51
CA ILE A 56 -6.56 9.30 -18.11
C ILE A 56 -6.84 8.34 -16.97
N ASP A 57 -6.31 7.12 -16.98
CA ASP A 57 -6.53 6.17 -15.89
C ASP A 57 -5.90 6.68 -14.60
N VAL A 58 -6.55 6.40 -13.47
CA VAL A 58 -6.06 6.84 -12.15
C VAL A 58 -6.00 5.63 -11.23
N PHE A 59 -4.85 5.44 -10.59
CA PHE A 59 -4.69 4.50 -9.50
C PHE A 59 -4.53 5.27 -8.19
N LEU A 60 -5.47 5.11 -7.26
CA LEU A 60 -5.38 5.69 -5.92
C LEU A 60 -5.27 4.57 -4.90
N LEU A 61 -4.30 4.67 -4.00
CA LEU A 61 -4.15 3.78 -2.83
C LEU A 61 -4.19 4.61 -1.55
N THR A 62 -4.99 4.14 -0.59
CA THR A 62 -5.15 4.72 0.74
C THR A 62 -5.37 3.62 1.78
N ASP A 63 -5.16 3.95 3.04
CA ASP A 63 -5.41 3.09 4.18
C ASP A 63 -6.89 3.15 4.61
N LEU A 64 -7.36 2.08 5.25
CA LEU A 64 -8.70 2.03 5.82
C LEU A 64 -8.73 2.69 7.21
N ASP A 65 -7.60 2.66 7.93
CA ASP A 65 -7.37 3.20 9.28
C ASP A 65 -8.22 2.61 10.41
N SER A 66 -9.32 1.91 10.10
CA SER A 66 -10.36 1.55 11.06
C SER A 66 -10.93 0.16 10.78
N PRO A 67 -11.02 -0.72 11.80
CA PRO A 67 -11.63 -2.04 11.64
C PRO A 67 -13.17 -1.98 11.66
N GLN A 68 -13.77 -0.83 12.00
CA GLN A 68 -15.22 -0.64 11.93
C GLN A 68 -15.68 -0.22 10.53
N ASP A 69 -14.77 0.31 9.72
CA ASP A 69 -15.04 0.72 8.36
C ASP A 69 -14.85 -0.44 7.38
N CYS A 70 -15.39 -0.27 6.17
CA CYS A 70 -15.14 -1.19 5.07
C CYS A 70 -14.67 -0.41 3.84
N PRO A 71 -13.83 -1.00 2.97
CA PRO A 71 -13.33 -0.32 1.78
C PRO A 71 -14.41 0.32 0.90
N PRO A 72 -15.55 -0.33 0.59
CA PRO A 72 -16.61 0.32 -0.19
C PRO A 72 -17.23 1.53 0.53
N GLY A 73 -17.38 1.44 1.85
CA GLY A 73 -17.88 2.54 2.69
C GLY A 73 -16.93 3.74 2.67
N LEU A 74 -15.63 3.51 2.75
CA LEU A 74 -14.61 4.56 2.65
C LEU A 74 -14.69 5.26 1.29
N ILE A 75 -14.70 4.51 0.19
CA ILE A 75 -14.81 5.06 -1.17
C ILE A 75 -16.07 5.91 -1.32
N TYR A 76 -17.22 5.41 -0.86
CA TYR A 76 -18.48 6.15 -0.89
C TYR A 76 -18.46 7.40 0.00
N SER A 77 -17.68 7.40 1.09
CA SER A 77 -17.54 8.58 1.93
C SER A 77 -16.73 9.70 1.26
N TRP A 78 -15.77 9.34 0.40
CA TRP A 78 -14.92 10.30 -0.33
C TRP A 78 -15.57 10.81 -1.62
N ILE A 79 -16.33 9.96 -2.31
CA ILE A 79 -16.90 10.29 -3.63
C ILE A 79 -18.41 10.09 -3.60
N LYS A 80 -19.15 11.19 -3.69
CA LYS A 80 -20.62 11.22 -3.77
C LYS A 80 -21.12 11.22 -5.22
N ALA A 81 -20.56 10.33 -6.03
CA ALA A 81 -20.88 10.17 -7.45
C ALA A 81 -20.55 8.72 -7.88
N PRO A 82 -21.09 8.23 -9.02
CA PRO A 82 -20.65 6.97 -9.59
C PRO A 82 -19.13 6.96 -9.81
N LEU A 83 -18.47 5.86 -9.43
CA LEU A 83 -17.05 5.67 -9.65
C LEU A 83 -16.80 5.42 -11.14
N ASN A 84 -15.88 6.16 -11.72
CA ASN A 84 -15.46 5.97 -13.09
C ASN A 84 -14.76 4.60 -13.23
N PRO A 85 -15.07 3.78 -14.25
CA PRO A 85 -14.41 2.49 -14.46
C PRO A 85 -12.87 2.58 -14.55
N ARG A 86 -12.35 3.69 -15.07
CA ARG A 86 -10.92 4.01 -15.20
C ARG A 86 -10.30 4.59 -13.92
N PHE A 87 -11.09 4.74 -12.86
CA PHE A 87 -10.60 5.13 -11.54
C PHE A 87 -10.45 3.92 -10.62
N LEU A 88 -9.23 3.39 -10.55
CA LEU A 88 -8.85 2.30 -9.67
C LEU A 88 -8.59 2.83 -8.25
N PHE A 89 -9.66 3.06 -7.50
CA PHE A 89 -9.60 3.40 -6.09
C PHE A 89 -9.46 2.13 -5.24
N ARG A 90 -8.25 1.92 -4.70
CA ARG A 90 -7.87 0.79 -3.85
C ARG A 90 -7.66 1.22 -2.41
N VAL A 91 -7.98 0.31 -1.49
CA VAL A 91 -7.86 0.53 -0.06
C VAL A 91 -7.13 -0.66 0.55
N ALA A 92 -6.03 -0.40 1.26
CA ALA A 92 -5.39 -1.41 2.10
C ALA A 92 -6.24 -1.64 3.35
N VAL A 93 -6.52 -2.90 3.69
CA VAL A 93 -7.27 -3.20 4.92
C VAL A 93 -6.36 -2.88 6.11
N MET A 94 -6.90 -2.08 7.04
CA MET A 94 -6.15 -1.37 8.07
C MET A 94 -5.16 -0.38 7.48
N GLU A 95 -3.94 -0.82 7.15
CA GLU A 95 -2.86 0.05 6.66
C GLU A 95 -1.95 -0.71 5.66
N VAL A 96 -1.26 0.00 4.78
CA VAL A 96 -0.30 -0.56 3.81
C VAL A 96 0.84 -1.35 4.47
N GLU A 97 1.18 -1.09 5.72
CA GLU A 97 2.12 -1.93 6.48
C GLU A 97 1.69 -3.39 6.56
N SER A 98 0.39 -3.67 6.53
CA SER A 98 -0.11 -5.05 6.45
C SER A 98 0.33 -5.74 5.16
N TRP A 99 0.46 -4.99 4.06
CA TRP A 99 0.94 -5.49 2.76
C TRP A 99 2.46 -5.68 2.77
N VAL A 100 3.21 -4.75 3.37
CA VAL A 100 4.68 -4.89 3.57
C VAL A 100 4.99 -6.19 4.30
N MET A 101 4.30 -6.44 5.42
CA MET A 101 4.48 -7.63 6.23
C MET A 101 3.96 -8.92 5.59
N ALA A 102 3.11 -8.81 4.55
CA ALA A 102 2.50 -9.97 3.90
C ALA A 102 3.55 -10.84 3.19
N ASP A 103 4.67 -10.26 2.72
CA ASP A 103 5.86 -11.05 2.38
C ASP A 103 6.57 -11.48 3.67
N ARG A 104 5.95 -12.43 4.38
CA ARG A 104 6.43 -12.91 5.69
C ARG A 104 7.86 -13.44 5.62
N VAL A 105 8.25 -14.02 4.49
CA VAL A 105 9.61 -14.56 4.29
C VAL A 105 10.60 -13.44 4.05
N GLY A 106 10.33 -12.53 3.11
CA GLY A 106 11.21 -11.40 2.82
C GLY A 106 11.35 -10.47 4.02
N PHE A 107 10.23 -10.11 4.65
CA PHE A 107 10.23 -9.16 5.76
C PHE A 107 10.92 -9.72 7.02
N SER A 108 10.75 -11.01 7.32
CA SER A 108 11.46 -11.64 8.45
C SER A 108 12.97 -11.72 8.23
N LYS A 109 13.43 -12.00 7.00
CA LYS A 109 14.85 -11.94 6.62
C LYS A 109 15.40 -10.51 6.69
N PHE A 110 14.62 -9.54 6.22
CA PHE A 110 14.96 -8.13 6.29
C PHE A 110 15.22 -7.71 7.74
N LEU A 111 14.24 -7.94 8.63
CA LEU A 111 14.35 -7.66 10.06
C LEU A 111 15.29 -8.60 10.83
N SER A 112 15.74 -9.72 10.25
CA SER A 112 16.51 -10.75 10.97
C SER A 112 15.78 -11.29 12.21
N ILE A 113 14.52 -11.68 12.03
CA ILE A 113 13.66 -12.29 13.05
C ILE A 113 13.04 -13.60 12.53
N PRO A 114 12.53 -14.48 13.40
CA PRO A 114 11.77 -15.64 12.94
C PRO A 114 10.44 -15.26 12.25
N SER A 115 10.16 -15.88 11.09
CA SER A 115 8.96 -15.60 10.27
C SER A 115 7.63 -15.91 10.96
N HIS A 116 7.60 -16.87 11.89
CA HIS A 116 6.40 -17.22 12.67
C HIS A 116 5.89 -16.07 13.55
N ARG A 117 6.69 -15.02 13.77
CA ARG A 117 6.27 -13.82 14.50
C ARG A 117 5.33 -12.93 13.70
N ILE A 118 5.25 -13.11 12.38
CA ILE A 118 4.34 -12.36 11.51
C ILE A 118 3.10 -13.25 11.29
N PRO A 119 1.89 -12.81 11.68
CA PRO A 119 0.67 -13.60 11.53
C PRO A 119 0.24 -13.69 10.06
N SER A 120 -0.71 -14.58 9.79
CA SER A 120 -1.32 -14.78 8.47
C SER A 120 -2.82 -15.04 8.66
N PRO A 121 -3.73 -14.34 7.96
CA PRO A 121 -3.47 -13.25 7.02
C PRO A 121 -3.03 -11.96 7.75
N THR A 122 -2.23 -11.13 7.09
CA THR A 122 -1.72 -9.87 7.68
C THR A 122 -2.77 -8.76 7.74
N ASP A 123 -3.81 -8.82 6.90
CA ASP A 123 -4.96 -7.90 6.94
C ASP A 123 -5.71 -7.91 8.28
N ASN A 124 -5.55 -8.97 9.09
CA ASN A 124 -6.20 -9.08 10.41
C ASN A 124 -5.40 -8.37 11.53
N ILE A 125 -4.25 -7.78 11.22
CA ILE A 125 -3.46 -7.03 12.20
C ILE A 125 -4.15 -5.68 12.42
N LEU A 126 -4.66 -5.44 13.64
CA LEU A 126 -5.45 -4.24 13.93
C LEU A 126 -4.64 -2.94 13.88
N ASN A 127 -3.38 -2.95 14.33
CA ASN A 127 -2.49 -1.79 14.27
C ASN A 127 -1.21 -2.17 13.50
N PRO A 128 -1.26 -2.31 12.16
CA PRO A 128 -0.14 -2.82 11.36
C PRO A 128 1.17 -2.05 11.58
N LYS A 129 1.14 -0.72 11.57
CA LYS A 129 2.29 0.16 11.81
C LYS A 129 2.93 -0.07 13.18
N GLU A 130 2.13 -0.09 14.25
CA GLU A 130 2.62 -0.35 15.60
C GLU A 130 3.19 -1.77 15.73
N PHE A 131 2.51 -2.75 15.14
CA PHE A 131 2.95 -4.14 15.14
C PHE A 131 4.28 -4.30 14.40
N LEU A 132 4.44 -3.66 13.24
CA LEU A 132 5.67 -3.62 12.47
C LEU A 132 6.82 -3.04 13.30
N VAL A 133 6.62 -1.90 13.94
CA VAL A 133 7.62 -1.30 14.85
C VAL A 133 7.96 -2.25 16.00
N SER A 134 6.98 -2.99 16.53
CA SER A 134 7.22 -3.99 17.58
C SER A 134 8.09 -5.16 17.12
N LEU A 135 7.96 -5.58 15.85
CA LEU A 135 8.84 -6.56 15.23
C LEU A 135 10.24 -6.00 15.02
N ALA A 136 10.34 -4.76 14.52
CA ALA A 136 11.61 -4.07 14.30
C ALA A 136 12.41 -3.93 15.60
N ARG A 137 11.77 -3.64 16.75
CA ARG A 137 12.42 -3.62 18.08
C ARG A 137 13.16 -4.92 18.41
N ARG A 138 12.69 -6.04 17.89
CA ARG A 138 13.27 -7.38 18.11
C ARG A 138 14.27 -7.79 17.04
N SER A 139 14.55 -6.93 16.06
CA SER A 139 15.55 -7.16 15.02
C SER A 139 16.91 -7.40 15.65
N GLN A 140 17.66 -8.36 15.10
CA GLN A 140 19.07 -8.53 15.47
C GLN A 140 19.95 -7.41 14.90
N LYS A 141 19.52 -6.75 13.83
CA LYS A 141 20.28 -5.70 13.13
C LYS A 141 20.10 -4.35 13.83
N LYS A 142 21.21 -3.78 14.33
CA LYS A 142 21.20 -2.48 15.04
C LYS A 142 20.65 -1.34 14.16
N ARG A 143 21.10 -1.24 12.90
CA ARG A 143 20.63 -0.25 11.91
C ARG A 143 19.10 -0.24 11.80
N ILE A 144 18.47 -1.40 11.70
CA ILE A 144 17.01 -1.52 11.60
C ILE A 144 16.31 -1.00 12.86
N ARG A 145 16.83 -1.32 14.05
CA ARG A 145 16.26 -0.82 15.30
C ARG A 145 16.35 0.70 15.39
N GLU A 146 17.49 1.28 15.02
CA GLU A 146 17.70 2.73 15.07
C GLU A 146 16.86 3.49 14.04
N ALA A 147 16.66 2.90 12.86
CA ALA A 147 15.92 3.51 11.75
C ALA A 147 14.40 3.45 11.92
N LEU A 148 13.85 2.30 12.36
CA LEU A 148 12.40 2.05 12.38
C LEU A 148 11.75 2.29 13.73
N VAL A 149 12.51 2.22 14.83
CA VAL A 149 11.94 2.36 16.18
C VAL A 149 12.08 3.82 16.64
N PRO A 150 11.01 4.44 17.16
CA PRO A 150 11.10 5.80 17.67
C PRO A 150 12.11 5.89 18.83
N THR A 151 12.88 6.97 18.82
CA THR A 151 13.81 7.30 19.90
C THR A 151 13.05 7.48 21.21
N ARG A 152 13.55 6.86 22.30
CA ARG A 152 12.95 7.00 23.62
C ARG A 152 12.87 8.47 24.03
N GLY A 153 11.72 8.87 24.60
CA GLY A 153 11.49 10.25 25.06
C GLY A 153 11.04 11.21 23.96
N THR A 154 10.80 10.74 22.74
CA THR A 154 10.14 11.52 21.67
C THR A 154 8.65 11.19 21.59
N ASN A 155 7.86 12.10 21.01
CA ASN A 155 6.44 11.88 20.71
C ASN A 155 6.23 11.16 19.36
N LEU A 156 7.30 10.64 18.75
CA LEU A 156 7.22 9.93 17.47
C LEU A 156 6.69 8.51 17.70
N THR A 157 5.80 8.06 16.81
CA THR A 157 5.26 6.70 16.82
C THR A 157 6.13 5.71 16.04
N VAL A 158 6.94 6.23 15.11
CA VAL A 158 7.88 5.49 14.25
C VAL A 158 9.27 6.13 14.28
N GLY A 159 10.29 5.39 13.84
CA GLY A 159 11.64 5.93 13.66
C GLY A 159 11.73 6.97 12.53
N ILE A 160 12.77 7.80 12.55
CA ILE A 160 12.93 8.92 11.59
C ILE A 160 13.12 8.41 10.15
N GLU A 161 13.78 7.27 9.99
CA GLU A 161 14.08 6.67 8.68
C GLU A 161 13.02 5.63 8.27
N TYR A 162 11.83 5.64 8.91
CA TYR A 162 10.81 4.62 8.71
C TYR A 162 10.41 4.44 7.25
N ASN A 163 9.99 5.52 6.58
CA ASN A 163 9.58 5.45 5.18
C ASN A 163 10.74 5.12 4.26
N ILE A 164 11.92 5.70 4.48
CA ILE A 164 13.11 5.46 3.66
C ILE A 164 13.45 3.97 3.68
N LEU A 165 13.63 3.41 4.88
CA LEU A 165 14.12 2.04 5.03
C LEU A 165 13.07 0.99 4.64
N LEU A 166 11.77 1.26 4.83
CA LEU A 166 10.72 0.36 4.35
C LEU A 166 10.53 0.45 2.84
N SER A 167 10.68 1.64 2.25
CA SER A 167 10.62 1.80 0.79
C SER A 167 11.80 1.12 0.11
N GLU A 168 13.01 1.20 0.68
CA GLU A 168 14.18 0.41 0.25
C GLU A 168 13.87 -1.10 0.28
N PHE A 169 13.27 -1.60 1.37
CA PHE A 169 12.85 -3.00 1.44
C PHE A 169 11.84 -3.36 0.35
N VAL A 170 10.83 -2.51 0.13
CA VAL A 170 9.81 -2.72 -0.89
C VAL A 170 10.42 -2.75 -2.29
N GLN A 171 11.38 -1.88 -2.57
CA GLN A 171 12.05 -1.80 -3.85
C GLN A 171 12.97 -3.00 -4.12
N ASP A 172 13.78 -3.39 -3.14
CA ASP A 172 14.92 -4.28 -3.40
C ASP A 172 14.67 -5.74 -2.99
N HIS A 173 13.69 -6.00 -2.14
CA HIS A 173 13.57 -7.29 -1.43
C HIS A 173 12.16 -7.85 -1.31
N TRP A 174 11.14 -6.99 -1.37
CA TRP A 174 9.74 -7.39 -1.21
C TRP A 174 9.26 -8.18 -2.42
N ASP A 175 8.64 -9.33 -2.17
CA ASP A 175 8.05 -10.15 -3.21
C ASP A 175 6.54 -9.98 -3.20
N LEU A 176 6.05 -9.34 -4.27
CA LEU A 176 4.64 -9.00 -4.44
C LEU A 176 3.74 -10.24 -4.48
N GLN A 177 4.19 -11.33 -5.12
CA GLN A 177 3.38 -12.55 -5.27
C GLN A 177 3.26 -13.30 -3.95
N ARG A 178 4.36 -13.40 -3.17
CA ARG A 178 4.32 -13.93 -1.81
C ARG A 178 3.42 -13.08 -0.92
N ALA A 179 3.52 -11.76 -1.00
CA ALA A 179 2.67 -10.84 -0.25
C ALA A 179 1.18 -11.04 -0.59
N ALA A 180 0.84 -11.10 -1.88
CA ALA A 180 -0.54 -11.29 -2.33
C ALA A 180 -1.13 -12.66 -1.92
N SER A 181 -0.29 -13.69 -1.74
CA SER A 181 -0.75 -14.99 -1.22
C SER A 181 -1.20 -14.95 0.25
N VAL A 182 -0.76 -13.93 1.00
CA VAL A 182 -1.01 -13.77 2.44
C VAL A 182 -2.02 -12.67 2.75
N SER A 183 -2.09 -11.62 1.90
CA SER A 183 -2.98 -10.47 2.08
C SER A 183 -4.17 -10.52 1.10
N PRO A 184 -5.40 -10.82 1.59
CA PRO A 184 -6.60 -10.80 0.76
C PRO A 184 -6.87 -9.45 0.08
N SER A 185 -6.61 -8.32 0.75
CA SER A 185 -6.82 -6.99 0.18
C SER A 185 -5.82 -6.64 -0.92
N LEU A 186 -4.55 -7.01 -0.77
CA LEU A 186 -3.56 -6.92 -1.83
C LEU A 186 -3.92 -7.82 -3.01
N LYS A 187 -4.32 -9.08 -2.75
CA LYS A 187 -4.73 -10.01 -3.81
C LYS A 187 -5.88 -9.45 -4.65
N ARG A 188 -6.91 -8.88 -4.01
CA ARG A 188 -8.03 -8.22 -4.72
C ARG A 188 -7.56 -7.03 -5.55
N THR A 189 -6.46 -6.38 -5.19
CA THR A 189 -5.88 -5.27 -5.97
C THR A 189 -5.20 -5.79 -7.22
N LEU A 190 -4.40 -6.85 -7.11
CA LEU A 190 -3.78 -7.50 -8.27
C LEU A 190 -4.82 -8.10 -9.22
N ASP A 191 -5.86 -8.74 -8.68
CA ASP A 191 -6.93 -9.31 -9.50
C ASP A 191 -7.68 -8.25 -10.30
N ARG A 192 -7.90 -7.08 -9.69
CA ARG A 192 -8.54 -5.95 -10.37
C ARG A 192 -7.66 -5.41 -11.52
N LEU A 193 -6.36 -5.27 -11.30
CA LEU A 193 -5.42 -4.82 -12.34
C LEU A 193 -5.29 -5.83 -13.47
N SER A 194 -5.23 -7.12 -13.13
CA SER A 194 -5.23 -8.20 -14.11
C SER A 194 -6.48 -8.18 -14.99
N GLN A 195 -7.67 -7.93 -14.43
CA GLN A 195 -8.89 -7.77 -15.21
C GLN A 195 -8.82 -6.58 -16.18
N GLU A 196 -8.31 -5.42 -15.73
CA GLU A 196 -8.17 -4.25 -16.61
C GLU A 196 -7.20 -4.49 -17.78
N LYS A 197 -6.15 -5.28 -17.56
CA LYS A 197 -5.23 -5.73 -18.61
C LYS A 197 -5.88 -6.77 -19.54
N ALA A 198 -6.63 -7.73 -18.99
CA ALA A 198 -7.20 -8.86 -19.73
C ALA A 198 -8.46 -8.52 -20.56
N VAL A 199 -9.35 -7.66 -20.04
CA VAL A 199 -10.64 -7.28 -20.68
C VAL A 199 -10.45 -6.70 -22.10
N ASN A 200 -9.23 -6.35 -22.48
CA ASN A 200 -8.92 -5.71 -23.75
C ASN A 200 -7.96 -6.52 -24.63
N ALA A 201 -7.66 -7.79 -24.31
CA ALA A 201 -6.93 -8.71 -25.19
C ALA A 201 -7.86 -9.55 -26.10
N ASP A 202 -9.13 -9.69 -25.69
CA ASP A 202 -10.17 -10.48 -26.37
C ASP A 202 -11.24 -9.61 -27.10
N GLN A 203 -10.94 -8.33 -27.36
CA GLN A 203 -11.73 -7.41 -28.21
C GLN A 203 -10.83 -6.78 -29.27
#